data_AF-A0A926HSC3-F1
#
_entry.id   AF-A0A926HSC3-F1
#
_cell.length_a   1.000
_cell.length_b   1.000
_cell.length_c   1.000
_cell.angle_alpha   90.00
_cell.angle_beta   90.00
_cell.angle_gamma   90.00
#
_symmetry.space_group_name_H-M   'P 1'
#
loop_
_entity.id
_entity.type
_entity.pdbx_description
1 polymer ?
#
loop_
_entity_poly.entity_id
_entity_poly.type
_entity_poly.pdbx_seq_one_letter_code
_entity_poly.pdbx_strand_id
1 'polypeptide(L)'
;MNWNNIWESTISGIFVVIFGGISAWLAYILGIRGKEKSQIASRRKQEIYIPLKYEMKTLMEMNDIWRDINIPETDNILAKNDELVVSEELYKKCQKLSDVIARYKSINMYNVVADILSDRFKEKYAQLYGSITHIEHICQPDYEDDFEVEDPEIIAFYETIRIKSNIDNLMKNDVGYEEYCRQENYVSPLEEYFARICASVLPHGEKTYQGIQLIDEALAQKKKTPAEYIAYDFDFFTIYNKNVKVQEKEMLLDEIKELALDLYENLMIKIRNIGNRYEKE
;
A
#
# COMPACT_ATOMS: atom_id res chain seq x y z
N MET A 1 -48.08 87.95 5.37
CA MET A 1 -47.66 86.83 4.49
C MET A 1 -46.46 86.18 5.16
N ASN A 2 -46.68 85.08 5.87
CA ASN A 2 -45.72 84.49 6.80
C ASN A 2 -44.65 83.69 6.05
N TRP A 3 -43.39 84.01 6.32
CA TRP A 3 -42.17 83.42 5.78
C TRP A 3 -41.77 82.10 6.48
N ASN A 4 -42.73 81.19 6.69
CA ASN A 4 -42.49 79.94 7.46
C ASN A 4 -42.69 78.63 6.69
N ASN A 5 -42.81 78.65 5.36
CA ASN A 5 -43.15 77.45 4.58
C ASN A 5 -42.14 77.03 3.50
N ILE A 6 -40.88 77.48 3.55
CA ILE A 6 -39.88 77.12 2.52
C ILE A 6 -38.64 76.43 3.11
N TRP A 7 -38.72 75.82 4.30
CA TRP A 7 -37.56 75.13 4.88
C TRP A 7 -37.81 73.75 5.53
N GLU A 8 -38.97 73.11 5.32
CA GLU A 8 -39.23 71.79 5.94
C GLU A 8 -39.52 70.61 4.99
N SER A 9 -39.59 70.79 3.67
CA SER A 9 -40.02 69.69 2.78
C SER A 9 -38.97 69.14 1.80
N THR A 10 -37.72 69.63 1.80
CA THR A 10 -36.71 69.19 0.81
C THR A 10 -35.58 68.31 1.39
N ILE A 11 -35.43 68.21 2.71
CA ILE A 11 -34.32 67.44 3.32
C ILE A 11 -34.70 65.98 3.65
N SER A 12 -35.99 65.63 3.70
CA SER A 12 -36.44 64.27 4.08
C SER A 12 -36.41 63.24 2.92
N GLY A 13 -36.64 63.66 1.68
CA GLY A 13 -36.78 62.73 0.54
C GLY A 13 -35.47 62.18 -0.04
N ILE A 14 -34.36 62.90 0.09
CA ILE A 14 -33.07 62.51 -0.51
C ILE A 14 -32.30 61.52 0.38
N PHE A 15 -32.48 61.58 1.71
CA PHE A 15 -31.81 60.64 2.62
C PHE A 15 -32.39 59.22 2.57
N VAL A 16 -33.71 59.05 2.34
CA VAL A 16 -34.35 57.73 2.28
C VAL A 16 -33.98 56.94 1.01
N VAL A 17 -33.83 57.62 -0.13
CA VAL A 17 -33.46 56.98 -1.41
C VAL A 17 -31.98 56.57 -1.43
N ILE A 18 -31.11 57.35 -0.79
CA ILE A 18 -29.67 57.04 -0.73
C ILE A 18 -29.40 55.86 0.22
N PHE A 19 -30.04 55.79 1.41
CA PHE A 19 -29.86 54.66 2.32
C PHE A 19 -30.62 53.39 1.87
N GLY A 20 -31.79 53.52 1.24
CA GLY A 20 -32.53 52.40 0.65
C GLY A 20 -31.84 51.81 -0.59
N GLY A 21 -31.24 52.66 -1.44
CA GLY A 21 -30.49 52.23 -2.62
C GLY A 21 -29.17 51.55 -2.29
N ILE A 22 -28.43 52.03 -1.29
CA ILE A 22 -27.15 51.42 -0.85
C ILE A 22 -27.39 50.10 -0.12
N SER A 23 -28.46 49.99 0.69
CA SER A 23 -28.81 48.72 1.37
C SER A 23 -29.36 47.67 0.39
N ALA A 24 -30.15 48.06 -0.62
CA ALA A 24 -30.57 47.16 -1.70
C ALA A 24 -29.40 46.75 -2.61
N TRP A 25 -28.47 47.65 -2.91
CA TRP A 25 -27.27 47.35 -3.70
C TRP A 25 -26.25 46.48 -2.93
N LEU A 26 -26.06 46.72 -1.62
CA LEU A 26 -25.26 45.85 -0.76
C LEU A 26 -25.92 44.49 -0.56
N ALA A 27 -27.23 44.39 -0.37
CA ALA A 27 -27.96 43.12 -0.30
C ALA A 27 -27.95 42.38 -1.64
N TYR A 28 -27.97 43.09 -2.78
CA TYR A 28 -27.87 42.51 -4.12
C TYR A 28 -26.44 42.04 -4.42
N ILE A 29 -25.40 42.81 -4.07
CA ILE A 29 -23.98 42.42 -4.24
C ILE A 29 -23.61 41.30 -3.29
N LEU A 30 -24.01 41.36 -2.01
CA LEU A 30 -23.79 40.30 -1.03
C LEU A 30 -24.64 39.06 -1.34
N GLY A 31 -25.85 39.23 -1.89
CA GLY A 31 -26.73 38.14 -2.31
C GLY A 31 -26.26 37.44 -3.58
N ILE A 32 -25.75 38.15 -4.58
CA ILE A 32 -25.22 37.56 -5.82
C ILE A 32 -23.84 36.96 -5.59
N ARG A 33 -22.92 37.67 -4.92
CA ARG A 33 -21.62 37.08 -4.52
C ARG A 33 -21.81 35.96 -3.50
N GLY A 34 -22.86 36.00 -2.70
CA GLY A 34 -23.26 34.93 -1.78
C GLY A 34 -23.74 33.69 -2.52
N LYS A 35 -24.64 33.84 -3.50
CA LYS A 35 -25.12 32.75 -4.36
C LYS A 35 -24.01 32.14 -5.23
N GLU A 36 -23.09 32.95 -5.73
CA GLU A 36 -21.94 32.45 -6.50
C GLU A 36 -20.94 31.68 -5.62
N LYS A 37 -20.61 32.23 -4.44
CA LYS A 37 -19.80 31.52 -3.43
C LYS A 37 -20.48 30.26 -2.93
N SER A 38 -21.80 30.26 -2.79
CA SER A 38 -22.56 29.07 -2.41
C SER A 38 -22.58 28.05 -3.56
N GLN A 39 -22.78 28.43 -4.82
CA GLN A 39 -22.68 27.46 -5.92
C GLN A 39 -21.28 26.82 -6.02
N ILE A 40 -20.22 27.59 -5.80
CA ILE A 40 -18.84 27.08 -5.79
C ILE A 40 -18.62 26.11 -4.60
N ALA A 41 -19.12 26.43 -3.40
CA ALA A 41 -18.99 25.55 -2.23
C ALA A 41 -19.78 24.24 -2.39
N SER A 42 -20.95 24.28 -3.05
CA SER A 42 -21.75 23.08 -3.33
C SER A 42 -21.05 22.18 -4.35
N ARG A 43 -20.47 22.75 -5.41
CA ARG A 43 -19.64 22.01 -6.37
C ARG A 43 -18.45 21.32 -5.72
N ARG A 44 -17.67 22.03 -4.90
CA ARG A 44 -16.55 21.42 -4.14
C ARG A 44 -16.99 20.27 -3.24
N LYS A 45 -18.17 20.37 -2.61
CA LYS A 45 -18.73 19.28 -1.82
C LYS A 45 -19.01 18.04 -2.67
N GLN A 46 -19.62 18.21 -3.85
CA GLN A 46 -20.00 17.09 -4.73
C GLN A 46 -18.82 16.49 -5.49
N GLU A 47 -17.93 17.34 -6.00
CA GLU A 47 -16.84 16.94 -6.90
C GLU A 47 -15.56 16.53 -6.15
N ILE A 48 -15.36 17.01 -4.92
CA ILE A 48 -14.09 16.80 -4.18
C ILE A 48 -14.36 16.08 -2.85
N TYR A 49 -15.16 16.67 -1.97
CA TYR A 49 -15.23 16.19 -0.58
C TYR A 49 -15.98 14.86 -0.42
N ILE A 50 -17.06 14.65 -1.17
CA ILE A 50 -17.81 13.39 -1.13
C ILE A 50 -16.99 12.23 -1.70
N PRO A 51 -16.40 12.32 -2.90
CA PRO A 51 -15.52 11.28 -3.44
C PRO A 51 -14.35 10.94 -2.51
N LEU A 52 -13.61 11.96 -2.05
CA LEU A 52 -12.48 11.78 -1.14
C LEU A 52 -12.88 11.09 0.18
N LYS A 53 -14.06 11.42 0.72
CA LYS A 53 -14.59 10.75 1.91
C LYS A 53 -14.74 9.24 1.71
N TYR A 54 -15.22 8.79 0.55
CA TYR A 54 -15.39 7.36 0.28
C TYR A 54 -14.05 6.64 0.11
N GLU A 55 -13.04 7.30 -0.47
CA GLU A 55 -11.68 6.77 -0.49
C GLU A 55 -11.14 6.57 0.93
N MET A 56 -11.25 7.59 1.78
CA MET A 56 -10.76 7.51 3.16
C MET A 56 -11.44 6.39 3.93
N LYS A 57 -12.75 6.23 3.76
CA LYS A 57 -13.49 5.12 4.38
C LYS A 57 -12.93 3.76 3.94
N THR A 58 -12.59 3.62 2.65
CA THR A 58 -12.04 2.37 2.11
C THR A 58 -10.65 2.07 2.69
N LEU A 59 -9.81 3.09 2.86
CA LEU A 59 -8.49 2.95 3.48
C LEU A 59 -8.61 2.54 4.95
N MET A 60 -9.52 3.15 5.71
CA MET A 60 -9.76 2.83 7.12
C MET A 60 -10.19 1.38 7.35
N GLU A 61 -10.91 0.78 6.39
CA GLU A 61 -11.42 -0.60 6.47
C GLU A 61 -10.40 -1.63 5.97
N MET A 62 -9.24 -1.21 5.48
CA MET A 62 -8.21 -2.09 4.95
C MET A 62 -7.47 -2.84 6.08
N ASN A 63 -7.32 -4.16 5.92
CA ASN A 63 -6.65 -5.04 6.88
C ASN A 63 -5.64 -5.99 6.22
N ASP A 64 -5.31 -5.76 4.94
CA ASP A 64 -4.48 -6.67 4.15
C ASP A 64 -3.30 -5.91 3.54
N ILE A 65 -2.08 -6.25 3.97
CA ILE A 65 -0.82 -5.65 3.51
C ILE A 65 -0.41 -6.09 2.08
N TRP A 66 -1.12 -7.07 1.50
CA TRP A 66 -0.92 -7.51 0.12
C TRP A 66 -1.71 -6.67 -0.89
N ARG A 67 -2.74 -5.98 -0.43
CA ARG A 67 -3.61 -5.20 -1.28
C ARG A 67 -2.92 -3.91 -1.72
N ASP A 68 -3.05 -3.62 -3.02
CA ASP A 68 -2.62 -2.34 -3.60
C ASP A 68 -3.60 -1.22 -3.24
N ILE A 69 -3.05 -0.01 -3.09
CA ILE A 69 -3.79 1.17 -2.65
C ILE A 69 -3.91 2.14 -3.82
N ASN A 70 -5.14 2.48 -4.19
CA ASN A 70 -5.40 3.51 -5.21
C ASN A 70 -6.28 4.61 -4.60
N ILE A 71 -5.83 5.87 -4.74
CA ILE A 71 -6.44 7.06 -4.13
C ILE A 71 -6.58 8.19 -5.18
N PRO A 72 -7.31 7.96 -6.28
CA PRO A 72 -7.38 8.88 -7.41
C PRO A 72 -7.82 10.30 -7.04
N GLU A 73 -8.69 10.49 -6.06
CA GLU A 73 -9.13 11.83 -5.64
C GLU A 73 -8.06 12.56 -4.85
N THR A 74 -7.29 11.83 -4.03
CA THR A 74 -6.11 12.40 -3.38
C THR A 74 -5.08 12.85 -4.43
N ASP A 75 -4.82 12.02 -5.44
CA ASP A 75 -3.89 12.35 -6.52
C ASP A 75 -4.38 13.55 -7.36
N ASN A 76 -5.68 13.61 -7.66
CA ASN A 76 -6.31 14.75 -8.33
C ASN A 76 -6.11 16.07 -7.56
N ILE A 77 -6.28 16.04 -6.23
CA ILE A 77 -6.08 17.21 -5.37
C ILE A 77 -4.64 17.69 -5.42
N LEU A 78 -3.67 16.77 -5.40
CA LEU A 78 -2.26 17.11 -5.44
C LEU A 78 -1.85 17.68 -6.80
N ALA A 79 -2.40 17.14 -7.89
CA ALA A 79 -2.09 17.58 -9.25
C ALA A 79 -2.75 18.92 -9.65
N LYS A 80 -3.94 19.22 -9.12
CA LYS A 80 -4.79 20.35 -9.55
C LYS A 80 -5.12 21.33 -8.43
N ASN A 81 -4.24 21.46 -7.44
CA ASN A 81 -4.50 22.31 -6.26
C ASN A 81 -4.89 23.76 -6.64
N ASP A 82 -4.21 24.35 -7.62
CA ASP A 82 -4.45 25.71 -8.11
C ASP A 82 -5.84 25.89 -8.75
N GLU A 83 -6.42 24.82 -9.28
CA GLU A 83 -7.75 24.82 -9.92
C GLU A 83 -8.87 24.52 -8.92
N LEU A 84 -8.61 23.61 -7.96
CA LEU A 84 -9.62 23.09 -7.04
C LEU A 84 -9.86 24.02 -5.83
N VAL A 85 -8.92 24.93 -5.53
CA VAL A 85 -8.99 25.92 -4.45
C VAL A 85 -9.36 25.27 -3.11
N VAL A 86 -8.70 24.13 -2.82
CA VAL A 86 -8.83 23.44 -1.54
C VAL A 86 -8.07 24.19 -0.44
N SER A 87 -8.44 23.97 0.82
CA SER A 87 -7.70 24.58 1.94
C SER A 87 -6.29 24.00 2.02
N GLU A 88 -5.29 24.84 2.32
CA GLU A 88 -3.90 24.43 2.53
C GLU A 88 -3.77 23.26 3.53
N GLU A 89 -4.59 23.27 4.59
CA GLU A 89 -4.68 22.17 5.55
C GLU A 89 -5.07 20.84 4.89
N LEU A 90 -6.09 20.85 4.02
CA LEU A 90 -6.55 19.64 3.32
C LEU A 90 -5.47 19.15 2.36
N TYR A 91 -4.85 20.07 1.61
CA TYR A 91 -3.74 19.75 0.72
C TYR A 91 -2.58 19.08 1.46
N LYS A 92 -2.12 19.64 2.59
CA LYS A 92 -1.03 19.07 3.39
C LYS A 92 -1.35 17.67 3.92
N LYS A 93 -2.60 17.42 4.33
CA LYS A 93 -3.03 16.09 4.78
C LYS A 93 -3.06 15.08 3.63
N CYS A 94 -3.58 15.48 2.46
CA CYS A 94 -3.52 14.67 1.24
C CYS A 94 -2.07 14.36 0.82
N GLN A 95 -1.17 15.34 0.92
CA GLN A 95 0.25 15.17 0.61
C GLN A 95 0.91 14.15 1.53
N LYS A 96 0.74 14.33 2.86
CA LYS A 96 1.28 13.37 3.85
C LYS A 96 0.75 11.96 3.59
N LEU A 97 -0.55 11.82 3.33
CA LEU A 97 -1.15 10.51 3.02
C LEU A 97 -0.54 9.88 1.75
N SER A 98 -0.36 10.67 0.69
CA SER A 98 0.25 10.21 -0.57
C SER A 98 1.70 9.77 -0.37
N ASP A 99 2.50 10.52 0.41
CA ASP A 99 3.89 10.17 0.72
C ASP A 99 3.99 8.83 1.47
N VAL A 100 3.11 8.60 2.45
CA VAL A 100 3.07 7.33 3.22
C VAL A 100 2.62 6.18 2.31
N ILE A 101 1.63 6.39 1.44
CA ILE A 101 1.20 5.39 0.45
C ILE A 101 2.32 5.04 -0.53
N ALA A 102 3.11 6.02 -0.97
CA ALA A 102 4.26 5.78 -1.84
C ALA A 102 5.29 4.87 -1.17
N ARG A 103 5.59 5.11 0.11
CA ARG A 103 6.46 4.24 0.92
C ARG A 103 5.86 2.84 1.07
N TYR A 104 4.57 2.72 1.37
CA TYR A 104 3.87 1.43 1.45
C TYR A 104 3.97 0.63 0.15
N LYS A 105 3.80 1.29 -1.01
CA LYS A 105 3.91 0.66 -2.35
C LYS A 105 5.33 0.24 -2.71
N SER A 106 6.35 0.89 -2.15
CA SER A 106 7.75 0.53 -2.41
C SER A 106 8.12 -0.86 -1.86
N ILE A 107 7.37 -1.36 -0.87
CA ILE A 107 7.57 -2.68 -0.29
C ILE A 107 6.75 -3.71 -1.08
N ASN A 108 7.42 -4.52 -1.90
CA ASN A 108 6.78 -5.61 -2.62
C ASN A 108 6.76 -6.91 -1.78
N MET A 109 5.57 -7.30 -1.30
CA MET A 109 5.41 -8.49 -0.45
C MET A 109 5.72 -9.81 -1.16
N TYR A 110 5.49 -9.89 -2.48
CA TYR A 110 5.90 -11.06 -3.26
C TYR A 110 7.42 -11.22 -3.26
N ASN A 111 8.17 -10.11 -3.37
CA ASN A 111 9.62 -10.16 -3.28
C ASN A 111 10.07 -10.55 -1.87
N VAL A 112 9.43 -10.03 -0.81
CA VAL A 112 9.76 -10.41 0.57
C VAL A 112 9.60 -11.91 0.80
N VAL A 113 8.50 -12.52 0.35
CA VAL A 113 8.29 -13.97 0.46
C VAL A 113 9.30 -14.75 -0.39
N ALA A 114 9.52 -14.33 -1.64
CA ALA A 114 10.51 -14.95 -2.51
C ALA A 114 11.91 -14.93 -1.89
N ASP A 115 12.32 -13.80 -1.30
CA ASP A 115 13.63 -13.62 -0.67
C ASP A 115 13.79 -14.58 0.53
N ILE A 116 12.80 -14.66 1.43
CA ILE A 116 12.82 -15.57 2.59
C ILE A 116 12.97 -17.04 2.14
N LEU A 117 12.23 -17.45 1.12
CA LEU A 117 12.27 -18.82 0.60
C LEU A 117 13.60 -19.12 -0.11
N SER A 118 14.15 -18.12 -0.80
CA SER A 118 15.42 -18.26 -1.50
C SER A 118 16.60 -18.32 -0.54
N ASP A 119 16.56 -17.54 0.54
CA ASP A 119 17.56 -17.62 1.61
C ASP A 119 17.58 -19.03 2.21
N ARG A 120 16.39 -19.59 2.48
CA ARG A 120 16.27 -20.98 2.96
C ARG A 120 16.81 -21.99 1.94
N PHE A 121 16.45 -21.83 0.66
CA PHE A 121 16.92 -22.72 -0.39
C PHE A 121 18.44 -22.69 -0.49
N LYS A 122 19.06 -21.51 -0.59
CA LYS A 122 20.50 -21.31 -0.65
C LYS A 122 21.23 -21.92 0.54
N GLU A 123 20.75 -21.65 1.76
CA GLU A 123 21.35 -22.16 2.99
C GLU A 123 21.41 -23.69 2.99
N LYS A 124 20.29 -24.35 2.65
CA LYS A 124 20.18 -25.81 2.67
C LYS A 124 20.81 -26.47 1.45
N TYR A 125 20.79 -25.82 0.29
CA TYR A 125 21.49 -26.27 -0.90
C TYR A 125 23.00 -26.31 -0.64
N ALA A 126 23.58 -25.23 -0.10
CA ALA A 126 24.99 -25.20 0.27
C ALA A 126 25.36 -26.31 1.28
N GLN A 127 24.47 -26.61 2.23
CA GLN A 127 24.67 -27.71 3.19
C GLN A 127 24.68 -29.09 2.53
N LEU A 128 23.91 -29.28 1.45
CA LEU A 128 23.84 -30.54 0.71
C LEU A 128 24.98 -30.69 -0.30
N TYR A 129 25.24 -29.65 -1.09
CA TYR A 129 26.11 -29.72 -2.28
C TYR A 129 27.46 -29.01 -2.09
N GLY A 130 27.67 -28.35 -0.95
CA GLY A 130 28.94 -27.74 -0.56
C GLY A 130 29.18 -26.31 -1.06
N SER A 131 28.49 -25.89 -2.12
CA SER A 131 28.55 -24.54 -2.69
C SER A 131 27.19 -24.12 -3.25
N ILE A 132 27.06 -22.84 -3.58
CA ILE A 132 25.97 -22.28 -4.40
C ILE A 132 26.50 -21.66 -5.72
N THR A 133 27.80 -21.80 -5.95
CA THR A 133 28.55 -21.28 -7.08
C THR A 133 29.53 -22.32 -7.60
N HIS A 134 29.85 -22.23 -8.89
CA HIS A 134 30.92 -22.99 -9.54
C HIS A 134 31.80 -22.06 -10.38
N ILE A 135 32.99 -22.56 -10.74
CA ILE A 135 33.92 -21.83 -11.60
C ILE A 135 33.62 -22.16 -13.06
N GLU A 136 33.28 -21.15 -13.85
CA GLU A 136 33.25 -21.24 -15.31
C GLU A 136 34.57 -20.74 -15.89
N HIS A 137 35.25 -21.62 -16.62
CA HIS A 137 36.47 -21.28 -17.37
C HIS A 137 36.08 -20.82 -18.78
N ILE A 138 36.34 -19.55 -19.09
CA ILE A 138 36.12 -19.01 -20.44
C ILE A 138 37.48 -18.93 -21.14
N CYS A 139 37.61 -19.67 -22.24
CA CYS A 139 38.81 -19.65 -23.08
C CYS A 139 38.45 -19.12 -24.48
N GLN A 140 38.87 -17.89 -24.76
CA GLN A 140 38.80 -17.23 -26.06
C GLN A 140 40.22 -17.00 -26.61
N PRO A 141 40.41 -16.81 -27.93
CA PRO A 141 41.74 -16.76 -28.54
C PRO A 141 42.71 -15.71 -27.97
N ASP A 142 42.20 -14.66 -27.34
CA ASP A 142 42.93 -13.53 -26.75
C ASP A 142 42.58 -13.27 -25.27
N TYR A 143 41.77 -14.13 -24.64
CA TYR A 143 41.29 -13.95 -23.27
C TYR A 143 41.02 -15.30 -22.58
N GLU A 144 41.62 -15.50 -21.42
CA GLU A 144 41.40 -16.66 -20.55
C GLU A 144 41.18 -16.15 -19.13
N ASP A 145 40.03 -16.47 -18.54
CA ASP A 145 39.67 -16.04 -17.19
C ASP A 145 38.65 -16.99 -16.56
N ASP A 146 38.62 -16.95 -15.22
CA ASP A 146 37.82 -17.82 -14.37
C ASP A 146 36.78 -16.99 -13.64
N PHE A 147 35.50 -17.32 -13.81
CA PHE A 147 34.41 -16.61 -13.17
C PHE A 147 33.70 -17.51 -12.15
N GLU A 148 33.44 -16.97 -10.97
CA GLU A 148 32.52 -17.59 -10.02
C GLU A 148 31.08 -17.25 -10.43
N VAL A 149 30.30 -18.27 -10.77
CA VAL A 149 28.93 -18.16 -11.29
C VAL A 149 27.96 -18.89 -10.36
N GLU A 150 26.79 -18.31 -10.07
CA GLU A 150 25.76 -18.99 -9.28
C GLU A 150 25.30 -20.27 -9.99
N ASP A 151 25.06 -21.32 -9.21
CA ASP A 151 24.62 -22.60 -9.75
C ASP A 151 23.27 -22.47 -10.48
N PRO A 152 23.05 -23.18 -11.60
CA PRO A 152 21.82 -23.06 -12.39
C PRO A 152 20.55 -23.31 -11.57
N GLU A 153 20.62 -24.18 -10.56
CA GLU A 153 19.48 -24.48 -9.68
C GLU A 153 19.10 -23.32 -8.77
N ILE A 154 20.08 -22.50 -8.34
CA ILE A 154 19.82 -21.28 -7.56
C ILE A 154 19.05 -20.28 -8.42
N ILE A 155 19.53 -20.06 -9.65
CA ILE A 155 18.90 -19.15 -10.62
C ILE A 155 17.48 -19.64 -10.95
N ALA A 156 17.33 -20.93 -11.28
CA ALA A 156 16.04 -21.55 -11.60
C ALA A 156 15.06 -21.48 -10.42
N PHE A 157 15.54 -21.64 -9.19
CA PHE A 157 14.73 -21.48 -7.99
C PHE A 157 14.18 -20.06 -7.88
N TYR A 158 15.04 -19.04 -8.01
CA TYR A 158 14.63 -17.63 -7.97
C TYR A 158 13.58 -17.30 -9.03
N GLU A 159 13.77 -17.77 -10.26
CA GLU A 159 12.82 -17.55 -11.36
C GLU A 159 11.48 -18.22 -11.07
N THR A 160 11.52 -19.45 -10.55
CA THR A 160 10.31 -20.23 -10.23
C THR A 160 9.53 -19.61 -9.08
N ILE A 161 10.19 -19.22 -7.98
CA ILE A 161 9.48 -18.72 -6.80
C ILE A 161 8.89 -17.33 -7.01
N ARG A 162 9.48 -16.50 -7.88
CA ARG A 162 8.97 -15.17 -8.23
C ARG A 162 7.71 -15.19 -9.10
N ILE A 163 7.29 -16.36 -9.58
CA ILE A 163 6.00 -16.51 -10.24
C ILE A 163 4.89 -16.29 -9.21
N LYS A 164 4.07 -15.24 -9.42
CA LYS A 164 3.00 -14.82 -8.49
C LYS A 164 2.12 -15.97 -8.00
N SER A 165 1.72 -16.88 -8.89
CA SER A 165 0.85 -18.00 -8.53
C SER A 165 1.47 -18.97 -7.53
N ASN A 166 2.79 -19.12 -7.52
CA ASN A 166 3.48 -19.99 -6.57
C ASN A 166 3.42 -19.40 -5.17
N ILE A 167 3.68 -18.09 -5.04
CA ILE A 167 3.53 -17.38 -3.77
C ILE A 167 2.07 -17.37 -3.31
N ASP A 168 1.13 -17.07 -4.22
CA ASP A 168 -0.30 -17.09 -3.87
C ASP A 168 -0.73 -18.47 -3.35
N ASN A 169 -0.23 -19.57 -3.92
CA ASN A 169 -0.56 -20.92 -3.45
C ASN A 169 0.10 -21.24 -2.11
N LEU A 170 1.33 -20.80 -1.88
CA LEU A 170 2.04 -20.98 -0.63
C LEU A 170 1.39 -20.20 0.52
N MET A 171 0.90 -19.00 0.24
CA MET A 171 0.26 -18.10 1.22
C MET A 171 -1.23 -18.40 1.46
N LYS A 172 -1.85 -19.34 0.72
CA LYS A 172 -3.26 -19.73 0.91
C LYS A 172 -3.51 -20.58 2.16
N ASN A 173 -2.46 -21.13 2.76
CA ASN A 173 -2.60 -22.08 3.85
C ASN A 173 -3.07 -21.40 5.14
N ASP A 174 -3.89 -22.10 5.92
CA ASP A 174 -4.35 -21.64 7.21
C ASP A 174 -3.20 -21.65 8.23
N VAL A 175 -2.80 -20.47 8.71
CA VAL A 175 -1.71 -20.31 9.68
C VAL A 175 -1.94 -21.14 10.94
N GLY A 176 -3.19 -21.30 11.39
CA GLY A 176 -3.53 -22.13 12.55
C GLY A 176 -3.32 -23.61 12.28
N TYR A 177 -3.58 -24.07 11.05
CA TYR A 177 -3.30 -25.45 10.66
C TYR A 177 -1.79 -25.71 10.50
N GLU A 178 -1.05 -24.73 9.98
CA GLU A 178 0.41 -24.77 9.87
C GLU A 178 1.09 -24.86 11.25
N GLU A 179 0.56 -24.13 12.25
CA GLU A 179 1.01 -24.24 13.64
C GLU A 179 0.68 -25.62 14.24
N TYR A 180 -0.53 -26.13 14.02
CA TYR A 180 -0.95 -27.46 14.47
C TYR A 180 -0.03 -28.57 13.92
N CYS A 181 0.27 -28.54 12.61
CA CYS A 181 1.17 -29.52 11.99
C CYS A 181 2.54 -29.53 12.67
N ARG A 182 3.09 -28.36 13.00
CA ARG A 182 4.40 -28.28 13.70
C ARG A 182 4.34 -28.81 15.12
N GLN A 183 3.31 -28.48 15.88
CA GLN A 183 3.15 -28.98 17.26
C GLN A 183 3.05 -30.51 17.31
N GLU A 184 2.37 -31.11 16.35
CA GLU A 184 2.17 -32.56 16.25
C GLU A 184 3.27 -33.29 15.43
N ASN A 185 4.32 -32.58 14.98
CA ASN A 185 5.37 -33.09 14.11
C ASN A 185 4.87 -33.71 12.78
N TYR A 186 3.79 -33.17 12.22
CA TYR A 186 3.32 -33.47 10.87
C TYR A 186 4.00 -32.57 9.83
N VAL A 187 4.09 -33.07 8.59
CA VAL A 187 4.49 -32.25 7.44
C VAL A 187 3.40 -31.22 7.19
N SER A 188 3.75 -29.94 7.21
CA SER A 188 2.81 -28.86 6.99
C SER A 188 2.53 -28.65 5.49
N PRO A 189 1.37 -28.12 5.09
CA PRO A 189 1.08 -27.85 3.68
C PRO A 189 2.09 -26.90 3.02
N LEU A 190 2.61 -25.93 3.76
CA LEU A 190 3.68 -25.06 3.30
C LEU A 190 4.98 -25.83 3.09
N GLU A 191 5.41 -26.66 4.05
CA GLU A 191 6.60 -27.51 3.91
C GLU A 191 6.46 -28.40 2.67
N GLU A 192 5.32 -29.05 2.49
CA GLU A 192 5.06 -29.91 1.34
C GLU A 192 5.11 -29.14 0.01
N TYR A 193 4.44 -27.98 -0.06
CA TYR A 193 4.40 -27.19 -1.28
C TYR A 193 5.78 -26.61 -1.61
N PHE A 194 6.51 -26.12 -0.61
CA PHE A 194 7.87 -25.61 -0.78
C PHE A 194 8.83 -26.71 -1.22
N ALA A 195 8.73 -27.92 -0.65
CA ALA A 195 9.51 -29.08 -1.09
C ALA A 195 9.24 -29.43 -2.56
N ARG A 196 7.99 -29.34 -3.03
CA ARG A 196 7.67 -29.57 -4.46
C ARG A 196 8.33 -28.54 -5.38
N ILE A 197 8.38 -27.27 -4.98
CA ILE A 197 9.10 -26.24 -5.74
C ILE A 197 10.60 -26.56 -5.76
N CYS A 198 11.20 -26.88 -4.62
CA CYS A 198 12.62 -27.26 -4.54
C CYS A 198 12.92 -28.46 -5.46
N ALA A 199 12.09 -29.51 -5.41
CA ALA A 199 12.24 -30.71 -6.24
C ALA A 199 12.16 -30.42 -7.75
N SER A 200 11.49 -29.34 -8.16
CA SER A 200 11.34 -28.98 -9.57
C SER A 200 12.61 -28.36 -10.18
N VAL A 201 13.52 -27.86 -9.34
CA VAL A 201 14.73 -27.17 -9.78
C VAL A 201 16.01 -27.95 -9.48
N LEU A 202 15.99 -28.88 -8.52
CA LEU A 202 17.16 -29.70 -8.20
C LEU A 202 17.53 -30.67 -9.33
N PRO A 203 18.81 -31.10 -9.42
CA PRO A 203 19.29 -31.94 -10.51
C PRO A 203 18.45 -33.23 -10.65
N HIS A 204 17.99 -33.52 -11.87
CA HIS A 204 17.34 -34.77 -12.29
C HIS A 204 16.11 -35.24 -11.48
N GLY A 205 15.44 -34.36 -10.73
CA GLY A 205 14.31 -34.77 -9.88
C GLY A 205 14.71 -35.83 -8.86
N GLU A 206 15.95 -35.72 -8.33
CA GLU A 206 16.56 -36.66 -7.40
C GLU A 206 15.62 -36.99 -6.23
N LYS A 207 15.11 -38.23 -6.25
CA LYS A 207 14.33 -38.84 -5.16
C LYS A 207 15.23 -39.45 -4.08
N THR A 208 16.54 -39.35 -4.23
CA THR A 208 17.57 -40.00 -3.40
C THR A 208 18.84 -39.17 -3.37
N TYR A 209 19.65 -39.30 -2.32
CA TYR A 209 20.95 -38.61 -2.16
C TYR A 209 22.09 -39.20 -3.02
N GLN A 210 21.81 -39.86 -4.13
CA GLN A 210 22.84 -40.57 -4.89
C GLN A 210 23.81 -39.58 -5.55
N GLY A 211 25.07 -39.58 -5.11
CA GLY A 211 26.10 -38.66 -5.60
C GLY A 211 26.33 -37.43 -4.71
N ILE A 212 25.50 -37.24 -3.68
CA ILE A 212 25.67 -36.19 -2.67
C ILE A 212 26.54 -36.73 -1.54
N GLN A 213 27.69 -36.10 -1.26
CA GLN A 213 28.44 -36.37 -0.04
C GLN A 213 27.69 -35.72 1.13
N LEU A 214 26.82 -36.51 1.77
CA LEU A 214 26.12 -36.08 2.97
C LEU A 214 27.13 -35.76 4.08
N ILE A 215 27.25 -34.49 4.43
CA ILE A 215 28.11 -34.02 5.52
C ILE A 215 27.56 -34.48 6.88
N ASP A 216 26.26 -34.78 6.96
CA ASP A 216 25.56 -35.15 8.19
C ASP A 216 24.92 -36.56 8.07
N GLU A 217 25.44 -37.53 8.82
CA GLU A 217 24.92 -38.91 8.87
C GLU A 217 23.43 -38.99 9.27
N ALA A 218 22.91 -37.95 9.94
CA ALA A 218 21.49 -37.84 10.28
C ALA A 218 20.57 -37.67 9.06
N LEU A 219 21.07 -37.09 7.95
CA LEU A 219 20.35 -36.97 6.68
C LEU A 219 20.04 -38.34 6.06
N ALA A 220 21.02 -39.25 6.10
CA ALA A 220 20.89 -40.60 5.58
C ALA A 220 19.89 -41.43 6.39
N GLN A 221 19.80 -41.20 7.71
CA GLN A 221 18.91 -41.93 8.60
C GLN A 221 17.44 -41.49 8.51
N LYS A 222 17.17 -40.23 8.13
CA LYS A 222 15.81 -39.65 8.11
C LYS A 222 14.95 -39.99 6.88
N LYS A 223 15.47 -40.71 5.87
CA LYS A 223 14.74 -41.10 4.63
C LYS A 223 14.02 -39.95 3.91
N LYS A 224 14.46 -38.69 4.07
CA LYS A 224 13.94 -37.53 3.33
C LYS A 224 14.67 -37.39 2.00
N THR A 225 14.01 -36.91 0.97
CA THR A 225 14.65 -36.45 -0.28
C THR A 225 15.41 -35.14 -0.05
N PRO A 226 16.35 -34.76 -0.94
CA PRO A 226 17.02 -33.45 -0.87
C PRO A 226 16.04 -32.27 -0.78
N ALA A 227 14.96 -32.31 -1.54
CA ALA A 227 13.92 -31.28 -1.52
C ALA A 227 13.16 -31.22 -0.19
N GLU A 228 12.77 -32.38 0.36
CA GLU A 228 12.15 -32.45 1.68
C GLU A 228 13.10 -32.00 2.79
N TYR A 229 14.41 -32.19 2.64
CA TYR A 229 15.39 -31.68 3.59
C TYR A 229 15.49 -30.16 3.59
N ILE A 230 15.47 -29.53 2.41
CA ILE A 230 15.50 -28.06 2.30
C ILE A 230 14.28 -27.44 3.00
N ALA A 231 13.10 -28.05 2.82
CA ALA A 231 11.87 -27.59 3.44
C ALA A 231 11.69 -28.00 4.90
N TYR A 232 12.45 -29.00 5.37
CA TYR A 232 12.28 -29.56 6.71
C TYR A 232 12.51 -28.54 7.82
N ASP A 233 11.66 -28.59 8.85
CA ASP A 233 11.75 -27.74 10.06
C ASP A 233 11.82 -26.24 9.70
N PHE A 234 11.11 -25.86 8.65
CA PHE A 234 11.10 -24.49 8.16
C PHE A 234 9.87 -23.75 8.69
N ASP A 235 10.06 -23.03 9.79
CA ASP A 235 9.03 -22.16 10.36
C ASP A 235 8.91 -20.83 9.59
N PHE A 236 8.37 -20.94 8.37
CA PHE A 236 8.20 -19.81 7.46
C PHE A 236 7.44 -18.65 8.10
N PHE A 237 6.29 -18.91 8.75
CA PHE A 237 5.44 -17.84 9.25
C PHE A 237 6.07 -17.08 10.41
N THR A 238 6.86 -17.73 11.27
CA THR A 238 7.62 -17.01 12.29
C THR A 238 8.70 -16.12 11.67
N ILE A 239 9.40 -16.60 10.64
CA ILE A 239 10.42 -15.82 9.93
C ILE A 239 9.77 -14.64 9.19
N TYR A 240 8.66 -14.88 8.50
CA TYR A 240 7.87 -13.89 7.78
C TYR A 240 7.34 -12.79 8.72
N ASN A 241 6.70 -13.16 9.83
CA ASN A 241 6.15 -12.19 10.79
C ASN A 241 7.23 -11.37 11.52
N LYS A 242 8.48 -11.88 11.60
CA LYS A 242 9.63 -11.17 12.16
C LYS A 242 10.41 -10.36 11.12
N ASN A 243 10.04 -10.45 9.84
CA ASN A 243 10.75 -9.76 8.79
C ASN A 243 10.52 -8.24 8.88
N VAL A 244 11.60 -7.46 8.84
CA VAL A 244 11.55 -6.00 9.02
C VAL A 244 10.66 -5.32 7.98
N LYS A 245 10.67 -5.79 6.72
CA LYS A 245 9.83 -5.21 5.66
C LYS A 245 8.34 -5.53 5.86
N VAL A 246 8.02 -6.69 6.42
CA VAL A 246 6.63 -7.06 6.76
C VAL A 246 6.13 -6.13 7.87
N GLN A 247 6.89 -6.00 8.96
CA GLN A 247 6.56 -5.12 10.07
C GLN A 247 6.47 -3.65 9.65
N GLU A 248 7.41 -3.18 8.83
CA GLU A 248 7.35 -1.83 8.28
C GLU A 248 6.08 -1.62 7.44
N LYS A 249 5.68 -2.61 6.64
CA LYS A 249 4.48 -2.50 5.82
C LYS A 249 3.19 -2.49 6.65
N GLU A 250 3.13 -3.27 7.73
CA GLU A 250 2.05 -3.23 8.72
C GLU A 250 1.97 -1.86 9.40
N MET A 251 3.10 -1.33 9.87
CA MET A 251 3.16 0.01 10.48
C MET A 251 2.71 1.12 9.50
N LEU A 252 3.12 1.04 8.24
CA LEU A 252 2.70 1.98 7.21
C LEU A 252 1.19 1.87 6.94
N LEU A 253 0.62 0.67 6.97
CA LEU A 253 -0.83 0.49 6.83
C LEU A 253 -1.58 1.13 8.00
N ASP A 254 -1.10 0.96 9.23
CA ASP A 254 -1.70 1.61 10.40
C ASP A 254 -1.62 3.14 10.29
N GLU A 255 -0.46 3.69 9.90
CA GLU A 255 -0.32 5.14 9.67
C GLU A 255 -1.28 5.65 8.57
N ILE A 256 -1.46 4.89 7.48
CA ILE A 256 -2.43 5.20 6.42
C ILE A 256 -3.85 5.25 6.98
N LYS A 257 -4.23 4.28 7.83
CA LYS A 257 -5.57 4.22 8.44
C LYS A 257 -5.82 5.39 9.38
N GLU A 258 -4.82 5.76 10.18
CA GLU A 258 -4.90 6.93 11.07
C GLU A 258 -5.05 8.24 10.27
N LEU A 259 -4.24 8.44 9.23
CA LEU A 259 -4.32 9.61 8.37
C LEU A 259 -5.65 9.67 7.60
N ALA A 260 -6.15 8.53 7.13
CA ALA A 260 -7.44 8.43 6.48
C ALA A 260 -8.60 8.77 7.43
N LEU A 261 -8.54 8.31 8.69
CA LEU A 261 -9.53 8.64 9.71
C LEU A 261 -9.57 10.16 9.99
N ASP A 262 -8.41 10.78 10.25
CA ASP A 262 -8.34 12.22 10.45
C ASP A 262 -8.89 12.99 9.24
N LEU A 263 -8.51 12.59 8.01
CA LEU A 263 -9.04 13.23 6.80
C LEU A 263 -10.55 13.06 6.68
N TYR A 264 -11.08 11.86 6.96
CA TYR A 264 -12.50 11.55 6.93
C TYR A 264 -13.31 12.44 7.88
N GLU A 265 -12.86 12.60 9.12
CA GLU A 265 -13.53 13.44 10.12
C GLU A 265 -13.57 14.91 9.69
N ASN A 266 -12.46 15.43 9.17
CA ASN A 266 -12.38 16.80 8.64
C ASN A 266 -13.33 17.01 7.46
N LEU A 267 -13.42 16.04 6.55
CA LEU A 267 -14.36 16.09 5.43
C LEU A 267 -15.80 16.06 5.90
N MET A 268 -16.14 15.21 6.87
CA MET A 268 -17.49 15.14 7.44
C MET A 268 -17.93 16.48 8.05
N ILE A 269 -17.04 17.17 8.78
CA ILE A 269 -17.30 18.51 9.33
C ILE A 269 -17.52 19.51 8.20
N LYS A 270 -16.64 19.56 7.20
CA LYS A 270 -16.77 20.48 6.05
C LYS A 270 -18.07 20.24 5.28
N ILE A 271 -18.40 18.98 4.98
CA ILE A 271 -19.62 18.57 4.26
C ILE A 271 -20.89 18.96 5.02
N ARG A 272 -20.91 18.75 6.35
CA ARG A 272 -22.04 19.11 7.22
C ARG A 272 -22.22 20.63 7.31
N ASN A 273 -21.13 21.37 7.51
CA ASN A 273 -21.17 22.84 7.57
C ASN A 273 -21.66 23.46 6.26
N ILE A 274 -21.28 22.87 5.12
CA ILE A 274 -21.80 23.27 3.81
C ILE A 274 -23.30 22.95 3.71
N GLY A 275 -23.73 21.74 4.11
CA GLY A 275 -25.15 21.35 4.10
C GLY A 275 -26.05 22.25 4.96
N ASN A 276 -25.66 22.50 6.21
CA ASN A 276 -26.41 23.33 7.15
C ASN A 276 -26.55 24.80 6.73
N ARG A 277 -25.66 25.31 5.85
CA ARG A 277 -25.80 26.65 5.28
C ARG A 277 -26.90 26.71 4.22
N TYR A 278 -27.08 25.67 3.40
CA TYR A 278 -28.16 25.64 2.40
C TYR A 278 -29.53 25.28 2.97
N GLU A 279 -29.61 24.51 4.06
CA GLU A 279 -30.91 24.23 4.70
C GLU A 279 -31.48 25.46 5.45
N LYS A 280 -30.65 26.46 5.73
CA LYS A 280 -31.03 27.71 6.41
C LYS A 280 -31.27 28.88 5.45
N GLU A 281 -31.01 28.70 4.14
CA GLU A 281 -31.38 29.63 3.06
C GLU A 281 -32.77 29.26 2.50
#